data_AF-A0AAD5Q326-F1
#
_entry.id   AF-A0AAD5Q326-F1
#
_cell.length_a   1.000
_cell.length_b   1.000
_cell.length_c   1.000
_cell.angle_alpha   90.00
_cell.angle_beta   90.00
_cell.angle_gamma   90.00
#
_symmetry.space_group_name_H-M   'P 1'
#
loop_
_entity.id
_entity.type
_entity.pdbx_description
1 polymer ?
#
loop_
_entity_poly.entity_id
_entity_poly.type
_entity_poly.pdbx_seq_one_letter_code
_entity_poly.pdbx_strand_id
1 'polypeptide(L)'
;MVEPLFLAWQMTALLSCLLAGGAMLYFFFKYVRARAHPGPVLLCIFLSLCLANITRVALHTCVRDGEEPDSVLAAATGDAVARRAVTLSDVANQELGAQIDGVEAYVAVFFWSEFFFLTSATMWNLMLALDLIFSLSNPFLPFNADNLKHHILAWPAAMLYCVAFRYAFARDDGMPSQHILLYLHLPAYIVSVYVPMALVMAWRKSRRLEKHAHRTTRDMAKLILPYLVLFGIYTTATFVMYLLMLSNGHETTTTNAIDQLFLVLECLCVFVLFCRDAGILTFFHDKTSATTLPVSRTMSVAHASDDKLDVSNDLRKDVMKYTSRSTTTTM
;
A
#
# COMPACT_ATOMS: atom_id res chain seq x y z
N MET A 1 31.75 -14.20 -4.98
CA MET A 1 30.63 -13.89 -5.92
C MET A 1 29.36 -13.76 -5.09
N VAL A 2 28.39 -12.94 -5.50
CA VAL A 2 27.06 -12.95 -4.84
C VAL A 2 26.48 -14.35 -5.00
N GLU A 3 25.85 -14.88 -3.96
CA GLU A 3 25.22 -16.21 -4.02
C GLU A 3 24.28 -16.30 -5.23
N PRO A 4 24.42 -17.33 -6.09
CA PRO A 4 23.63 -17.45 -7.32
C PRO A 4 22.12 -17.52 -7.03
N LEU A 5 21.75 -18.04 -5.85
CA LEU A 5 20.38 -18.08 -5.36
C LEU A 5 19.82 -16.68 -5.10
N PHE A 6 20.61 -15.80 -4.47
CA PHE A 6 20.20 -14.42 -4.20
C PHE A 6 20.03 -13.64 -5.50
N LEU A 7 20.92 -13.83 -6.47
CA LEU A 7 20.77 -13.22 -7.81
C LEU A 7 19.50 -13.72 -8.53
N ALA A 8 19.25 -15.03 -8.51
CA ALA A 8 18.04 -15.62 -9.09
C ALA A 8 16.77 -15.06 -8.42
N TRP A 9 16.80 -14.86 -7.10
CA TRP A 9 15.73 -14.21 -6.35
C TRP A 9 15.50 -12.76 -6.82
N GLN A 10 16.55 -11.94 -6.92
CA GLN A 10 16.44 -10.55 -7.40
C GLN A 10 15.86 -10.48 -8.83
N MET A 11 16.29 -11.37 -9.73
CA MET A 11 15.77 -11.44 -11.10
C MET A 11 14.30 -11.87 -11.13
N THR A 12 13.90 -12.77 -10.24
CA THR A 12 12.49 -13.20 -10.12
C THR A 12 11.61 -12.07 -9.59
N ALA A 13 12.08 -11.35 -8.56
CA ALA A 13 11.39 -10.18 -8.04
C ALA A 13 11.20 -9.11 -9.12
N LEU A 14 12.27 -8.79 -9.87
CA LEU A 14 12.23 -7.82 -10.97
C LEU A 14 11.24 -8.25 -12.07
N LEU A 15 11.35 -9.48 -12.55
CA LEU A 15 10.49 -10.00 -13.62
C LEU A 15 9.02 -9.99 -13.20
N SER A 16 8.72 -10.38 -11.96
CA SER A 16 7.36 -10.36 -11.42
C SER A 16 6.78 -8.93 -11.38
N CYS A 17 7.58 -7.95 -10.97
CA CYS A 17 7.18 -6.55 -10.92
C CYS A 17 6.97 -5.95 -12.31
N LEU A 18 7.85 -6.25 -13.27
CA LEU A 18 7.71 -5.77 -14.65
C LEU A 18 6.48 -6.37 -15.34
N LEU A 19 6.24 -7.67 -15.19
CA LEU A 19 5.09 -8.36 -15.78
C LEU A 19 3.78 -7.90 -15.14
N ALA A 20 3.70 -7.88 -13.81
CA ALA A 20 2.52 -7.38 -13.09
C ALA A 20 2.30 -5.88 -13.36
N GLY A 21 3.39 -5.10 -13.44
CA GLY A 21 3.42 -3.69 -13.82
C GLY A 21 2.78 -3.42 -15.17
N GLY A 22 3.30 -4.09 -16.21
CA GLY A 22 2.76 -3.99 -17.56
C GLY A 22 1.32 -4.46 -17.66
N ALA A 23 0.98 -5.58 -17.01
CA ALA A 23 -0.38 -6.11 -16.99
C ALA A 23 -1.37 -5.16 -16.30
N MET A 24 -0.99 -4.60 -15.14
CA MET A 24 -1.80 -3.65 -14.39
C MET A 24 -2.12 -2.41 -15.24
N LEU A 25 -1.11 -1.80 -15.86
CA LEU A 25 -1.29 -0.63 -16.72
C LEU A 25 -2.20 -0.97 -17.92
N TYR A 26 -1.92 -2.09 -18.59
CA TYR A 26 -2.73 -2.54 -19.71
C TYR A 26 -4.21 -2.71 -19.33
N PHE A 27 -4.48 -3.39 -18.21
CA PHE A 27 -5.84 -3.60 -17.73
C PHE A 27 -6.52 -2.30 -17.28
N PHE A 28 -5.79 -1.41 -16.62
CA PHE A 28 -6.32 -0.12 -16.19
C PHE A 28 -6.78 0.74 -17.37
N PHE A 29 -6.00 0.81 -18.44
CA PHE A 29 -6.37 1.58 -19.63
C PHE A 29 -7.46 0.89 -20.45
N LYS A 30 -7.40 -0.44 -20.59
CA LYS A 30 -8.35 -1.21 -21.40
C LYS A 30 -9.75 -1.27 -20.80
N TYR A 31 -9.86 -1.47 -19.48
CA TYR A 31 -11.16 -1.69 -18.84
C TYR A 31 -11.67 -0.42 -18.16
N VAL A 32 -12.84 0.08 -18.58
CA VAL A 32 -13.49 1.27 -17.96
C VAL A 32 -13.79 1.02 -16.48
N ARG A 33 -14.18 -0.22 -16.12
CA ARG A 33 -14.47 -0.62 -14.73
C ARG A 33 -13.27 -0.46 -13.81
N ALA A 34 -12.06 -0.67 -14.32
CA ALA A 34 -10.82 -0.54 -13.57
C ALA A 34 -10.49 0.92 -13.21
N ARG A 35 -11.13 1.89 -13.88
CA ARG A 35 -10.97 3.33 -13.64
C ARG A 35 -12.03 3.90 -12.68
N ALA A 36 -13.07 3.12 -12.37
CA ALA A 36 -14.04 3.49 -11.36
C ALA A 36 -13.37 3.48 -9.97
N HIS A 37 -13.75 4.41 -9.09
CA HIS A 37 -13.22 4.45 -7.73
C HIS A 37 -13.43 3.11 -7.00
N PRO A 38 -12.42 2.55 -6.29
CA PRO A 38 -11.10 3.09 -5.93
C PRO A 38 -9.94 2.82 -6.92
N GLY A 39 -10.23 2.40 -8.14
CA GLY A 39 -9.26 1.96 -9.14
C GLY A 39 -8.01 2.84 -9.33
N PRO A 40 -8.13 4.17 -9.53
CA PRO A 40 -6.97 5.04 -9.66
C PRO A 40 -6.08 5.09 -8.41
N VAL A 41 -6.67 5.04 -7.21
CA VAL A 41 -5.94 4.99 -5.93
C VAL A 41 -5.17 3.68 -5.82
N LEU A 42 -5.82 2.55 -6.16
CA LEU A 42 -5.18 1.24 -6.18
C LEU A 42 -4.03 1.16 -7.18
N LEU A 43 -4.17 1.80 -8.35
CA LEU A 43 -3.09 1.92 -9.31
C LEU A 43 -1.89 2.66 -8.71
N CYS A 44 -2.12 3.78 -8.00
CA CYS A 44 -1.04 4.53 -7.36
C CYS A 44 -0.35 3.75 -6.23
N ILE A 45 -1.10 3.00 -5.41
CA ILE A 45 -0.54 2.09 -4.41
C ILE A 45 0.35 1.04 -5.08
N PHE A 46 -0.21 0.35 -6.09
CA PHE A 46 0.50 -0.71 -6.79
C PHE A 46 1.75 -0.20 -7.51
N LEU A 47 1.67 0.92 -8.22
CA LEU A 47 2.83 1.51 -8.90
C LEU A 47 3.91 1.93 -7.91
N SER A 48 3.52 2.46 -6.74
CA SER A 48 4.48 2.79 -5.68
C SER A 48 5.18 1.53 -5.16
N LEU A 49 4.45 0.46 -4.84
CA LEU A 49 5.05 -0.82 -4.42
C LEU A 49 5.93 -1.46 -5.49
N CYS A 50 5.49 -1.40 -6.76
CA CYS A 50 6.23 -1.94 -7.90
C CYS A 50 7.56 -1.18 -8.11
N LEU A 51 7.52 0.16 -8.10
CA LEU A 51 8.73 0.97 -8.24
C LEU A 51 9.67 0.79 -7.06
N ALA A 52 9.16 0.69 -5.82
CA ALA A 52 9.98 0.39 -4.64
C ALA A 52 10.74 -0.95 -4.79
N ASN A 53 10.07 -2.00 -5.29
CA ASN A 53 10.72 -3.28 -5.55
C ASN A 53 11.80 -3.18 -6.64
N ILE A 54 11.54 -2.45 -7.73
CA ILE A 54 12.51 -2.28 -8.82
C ILE A 54 13.75 -1.52 -8.33
N THR A 55 13.56 -0.46 -7.55
CA THR A 55 14.67 0.30 -6.97
C THR A 55 15.43 -0.52 -5.94
N ARG A 56 14.76 -1.39 -5.17
CA ARG A 56 15.41 -2.31 -4.22
C ARG A 56 16.28 -3.34 -4.93
N VAL A 57 15.79 -3.92 -6.03
CA VAL A 57 16.61 -4.82 -6.87
C VAL A 57 17.85 -4.10 -7.38
N ALA A 58 17.69 -2.85 -7.85
CA ALA A 58 18.82 -2.05 -8.30
C ALA A 58 19.81 -1.72 -7.18
N LEU A 59 19.34 -1.44 -5.96
CA LEU A 59 20.18 -1.26 -4.77
C LEU A 59 21.04 -2.49 -4.49
N HIS A 60 20.47 -3.70 -4.59
CA HIS A 60 21.19 -4.96 -4.38
C HIS A 60 22.20 -5.34 -5.47
N THR A 61 22.36 -4.51 -6.50
CA THR A 61 23.49 -4.63 -7.45
C THR A 61 24.82 -4.26 -6.80
N CYS A 62 24.79 -3.41 -5.77
CA CYS A 62 25.98 -3.05 -5.02
C CYS A 62 26.30 -4.12 -3.98
N VAL A 63 27.57 -4.48 -3.91
CA VAL A 63 28.06 -5.61 -3.12
C VAL A 63 29.31 -5.17 -2.38
N ARG A 64 29.38 -5.51 -1.10
CA ARG A 64 30.53 -5.25 -0.24
C ARG A 64 31.20 -6.54 0.19
N ASP A 65 32.50 -6.48 0.46
CA ASP A 65 33.21 -7.58 1.11
C ASP A 65 32.74 -7.69 2.57
N GLY A 66 32.26 -8.87 2.96
CA GLY A 66 31.88 -9.19 4.34
C GLY A 66 32.98 -9.97 5.06
N GLU A 67 33.13 -9.77 6.37
CA GLU A 67 34.12 -10.48 7.20
C GLU A 67 33.62 -11.88 7.64
N GLU A 68 32.30 -12.12 7.67
CA GLU A 68 31.70 -13.42 8.04
C GLU A 68 30.53 -13.82 7.11
N PRO A 69 30.22 -15.13 7.00
CA PRO A 69 29.06 -15.61 6.24
C PRO A 69 27.74 -15.29 6.95
N ASP A 70 27.10 -14.20 6.54
CA ASP A 70 25.84 -13.71 7.13
C ASP A 70 24.57 -14.44 6.64
N SER A 71 24.74 -15.44 5.77
CA SER A 71 23.66 -16.26 5.23
C SER A 71 23.77 -17.69 5.75
N VAL A 72 22.62 -18.30 6.07
CA VAL A 72 22.55 -19.71 6.52
C VAL A 72 23.17 -20.65 5.47
N LEU A 73 23.12 -20.27 4.20
CA LEU A 73 23.66 -21.05 3.10
C LEU A 73 25.18 -20.87 2.96
N ALA A 74 25.68 -19.64 3.08
CA ALA A 74 27.11 -19.33 3.08
C ALA A 74 27.83 -20.03 4.24
N ALA A 75 27.19 -20.04 5.42
CA ALA A 75 27.68 -20.75 6.60
C ALA A 75 27.75 -22.27 6.36
N ALA A 76 26.84 -22.83 5.57
CA ALA A 76 26.83 -24.25 5.21
C ALA A 76 27.86 -24.61 4.12
N THR A 77 28.22 -23.68 3.23
CA THR A 77 29.16 -23.93 2.12
C THR A 77 30.63 -23.64 2.43
N GLY A 78 30.94 -23.01 3.57
CA GLY A 78 32.32 -22.79 4.04
C GLY A 78 33.14 -21.79 3.21
N ASP A 79 32.48 -20.87 2.49
CA ASP A 79 33.14 -19.92 1.60
C ASP A 79 33.61 -18.69 2.41
N ALA A 80 34.93 -18.53 2.55
CA ALA A 80 35.56 -17.64 3.55
C ALA A 80 35.57 -16.15 3.19
N VAL A 81 35.11 -15.75 2.01
CA VAL A 81 34.96 -14.34 1.59
C VAL A 81 33.61 -14.19 0.88
N ALA A 82 32.54 -14.17 1.66
CA ALA A 82 31.19 -13.98 1.14
C ALA A 82 30.96 -12.49 0.84
N ARG A 83 31.11 -12.13 -0.43
CA ARG A 83 30.62 -10.84 -0.95
C ARG A 83 29.12 -10.70 -0.66
N ARG A 84 28.75 -9.75 0.17
CA ARG A 84 27.39 -9.51 0.66
C ARG A 84 26.74 -8.35 -0.08
N ALA A 85 25.50 -8.53 -0.52
CA ALA A 85 24.71 -7.43 -1.07
C ALA A 85 24.48 -6.37 0.00
N VAL A 86 24.63 -5.10 -0.37
CA VAL A 86 24.38 -3.98 0.54
C VAL A 86 22.92 -4.00 0.96
N THR A 87 22.67 -3.84 2.27
CA THR A 87 21.32 -3.87 2.83
C THR A 87 20.73 -2.48 3.01
N LEU A 88 19.41 -2.40 3.20
CA LEU A 88 18.71 -1.13 3.30
C LEU A 88 19.17 -0.35 4.54
N SER A 89 19.43 -1.03 5.66
CA SER A 89 19.96 -0.42 6.87
C SER A 89 21.38 0.16 6.70
N ASP A 90 22.22 -0.50 5.90
CA ASP A 90 23.59 -0.02 5.62
C ASP A 90 23.54 1.33 4.89
N VAL A 91 22.77 1.41 3.79
CA VAL A 91 22.65 2.65 3.02
C VAL A 91 21.96 3.73 3.82
N ALA A 92 20.91 3.40 4.57
CA ALA A 92 20.19 4.36 5.41
C ALA A 92 21.09 4.98 6.49
N ASN A 93 21.94 4.16 7.13
CA ASN A 93 22.89 4.66 8.13
C ASN A 93 23.96 5.55 7.48
N GLN A 94 24.48 5.17 6.30
CA GLN A 94 25.45 5.97 5.57
C GLN A 94 24.90 7.35 5.19
N GLU A 95 23.68 7.39 4.65
CA GLU A 95 22.99 8.63 4.25
C GLU A 95 22.68 9.56 5.42
N LEU A 96 22.63 9.03 6.64
CA LEU A 96 22.41 9.80 7.87
C LEU A 96 23.71 10.19 8.59
N GLY A 97 24.88 9.89 8.02
CA GLY A 97 26.17 10.34 8.53
C GLY A 97 27.02 9.26 9.18
N ALA A 98 26.60 7.99 9.19
CA ALA A 98 27.45 6.91 9.66
C ALA A 98 28.58 6.62 8.67
N GLN A 99 29.77 6.32 9.20
CA GLN A 99 30.92 5.96 8.37
C GLN A 99 30.83 4.48 7.98
N ILE A 100 30.37 4.21 6.75
CA ILE A 100 30.25 2.87 6.19
C ILE A 100 31.05 2.81 4.89
N ASP A 101 32.12 2.04 4.90
CA ASP A 101 32.96 1.83 3.72
C ASP A 101 32.30 0.86 2.73
N GLY A 102 32.62 1.02 1.44
CA GLY A 102 32.25 0.09 0.38
C GLY A 102 30.86 0.25 -0.22
N VAL A 103 30.18 1.38 0.02
CA VAL A 103 28.90 1.71 -0.63
C VAL A 103 29.12 2.75 -1.73
N GLU A 104 28.68 2.42 -2.95
CA GLU A 104 28.83 3.30 -4.10
C GLU A 104 27.82 4.46 -4.09
N ALA A 105 28.22 5.62 -4.61
CA ALA A 105 27.39 6.84 -4.57
C ALA A 105 26.05 6.71 -5.32
N TYR A 106 25.97 5.86 -6.34
CA TYR A 106 24.73 5.65 -7.09
C TYR A 106 23.63 4.97 -6.26
N VAL A 107 24.02 4.22 -5.22
CA VAL A 107 23.11 3.42 -4.39
C VAL A 107 22.17 4.33 -3.59
N ALA A 108 22.65 5.51 -3.19
CA ALA A 108 21.86 6.53 -2.53
C ALA A 108 20.60 6.90 -3.33
N VAL A 109 20.70 7.03 -4.65
CA VAL A 109 19.56 7.37 -5.52
C VAL A 109 18.49 6.28 -5.47
N PHE A 110 18.90 5.02 -5.51
CA PHE A 110 17.97 3.89 -5.43
C PHE A 110 17.35 3.77 -4.04
N PHE A 111 18.13 4.00 -2.98
CA PHE A 111 17.64 4.05 -1.61
C PHE A 111 16.57 5.14 -1.42
N TRP A 112 16.86 6.38 -1.81
CA TRP A 112 15.90 7.48 -1.66
C TRP A 112 14.64 7.27 -2.51
N SER A 113 14.80 6.69 -3.70
CA SER A 113 13.67 6.34 -4.56
C SER A 113 12.80 5.25 -3.91
N GLU A 114 13.41 4.16 -3.42
CA GLU A 114 12.71 3.10 -2.71
C GLU A 114 11.96 3.65 -1.50
N PHE A 115 12.66 4.42 -0.66
CA PHE A 115 12.12 4.97 0.56
C PHE A 115 10.94 5.92 0.28
N PHE A 116 11.05 6.77 -0.75
CA PHE A 116 9.95 7.62 -1.20
C PHE A 116 8.75 6.80 -1.66
N PHE A 117 8.96 5.78 -2.50
CA PHE A 117 7.86 4.97 -3.03
C PHE A 117 7.20 4.09 -1.97
N LEU A 118 7.96 3.54 -1.03
CA LEU A 118 7.42 2.78 0.10
C LEU A 118 6.59 3.66 1.03
N THR A 119 7.08 4.86 1.34
CA THR A 119 6.35 5.85 2.14
C THR A 119 5.12 6.34 1.38
N SER A 120 5.21 6.55 0.07
CA SER A 120 4.09 6.89 -0.80
C SER A 120 3.00 5.82 -0.73
N ALA A 121 3.35 4.53 -0.90
CA ALA A 121 2.39 3.44 -0.80
C ALA A 121 1.65 3.44 0.55
N THR A 122 2.36 3.72 1.65
CA THR A 122 1.78 3.88 2.98
C THR A 122 0.79 5.04 3.03
N MET A 123 1.16 6.21 2.50
CA MET A 123 0.30 7.39 2.48
C MET A 123 -0.93 7.19 1.60
N TRP A 124 -0.81 6.51 0.46
CA TRP A 124 -1.96 6.15 -0.37
C TRP A 124 -2.90 5.17 0.33
N ASN A 125 -2.38 4.18 1.07
CA ASN A 125 -3.19 3.30 1.92
C ASN A 125 -3.90 4.08 3.04
N LEU A 126 -3.24 5.07 3.64
CA LEU A 126 -3.87 5.97 4.61
C LEU A 126 -5.01 6.77 3.98
N MET A 127 -4.82 7.36 2.80
CA MET A 127 -5.89 8.12 2.11
C MET A 127 -7.07 7.20 1.78
N LEU A 128 -6.80 5.99 1.28
CA LEU A 128 -7.83 4.98 1.04
C LEU A 128 -8.59 4.58 2.32
N ALA A 129 -7.90 4.50 3.46
CA ALA A 129 -8.52 4.23 4.75
C ALA A 129 -9.38 5.40 5.23
N LEU A 130 -8.91 6.64 5.06
CA LEU A 130 -9.63 7.84 5.42
C LEU A 130 -10.94 7.98 4.62
N ASP A 131 -10.94 7.64 3.34
CA ASP A 131 -12.17 7.56 2.52
C ASP A 131 -13.21 6.63 3.15
N LEU A 132 -12.78 5.46 3.61
CA LEU A 132 -13.65 4.50 4.27
C LEU A 132 -14.14 5.01 5.64
N ILE A 133 -13.24 5.59 6.44
CA ILE A 133 -13.54 6.13 7.77
C ILE A 133 -14.55 7.28 7.67
N PHE A 134 -14.31 8.24 6.77
CA PHE A 134 -15.21 9.37 6.57
C PHE A 134 -16.59 8.91 6.12
N SER A 135 -16.65 7.98 5.16
CA SER A 135 -17.91 7.41 4.67
C SER A 135 -18.69 6.66 5.75
N LEU A 136 -18.00 5.95 6.65
CA LEU A 136 -18.64 5.29 7.80
C LEU A 136 -19.11 6.29 8.86
N SER A 137 -18.39 7.40 9.02
CA SER A 137 -18.66 8.41 10.04
C SER A 137 -19.79 9.39 9.67
N ASN A 138 -20.00 9.61 8.37
CA ASN A 138 -21.03 10.50 7.82
C ASN A 138 -21.59 9.95 6.50
N PRO A 139 -22.69 9.17 6.56
CA PRO A 139 -23.25 8.49 5.39
C PRO A 139 -24.04 9.42 4.45
N PHE A 140 -24.23 10.69 4.82
CA PHE A 140 -24.97 11.69 4.02
C PHE A 140 -24.07 12.58 3.17
N LEU A 141 -22.75 12.58 3.40
CA LEU A 141 -21.86 13.19 2.43
C LEU A 141 -21.84 12.27 1.20
N PRO A 142 -22.29 12.75 0.02
CA PRO A 142 -22.04 12.00 -1.19
C PRO A 142 -20.54 11.78 -1.27
N PHE A 143 -20.15 10.61 -1.73
CA PHE A 143 -18.77 10.26 -2.04
C PHE A 143 -18.34 11.18 -3.19
N ASN A 144 -18.05 12.44 -2.86
CA ASN A 144 -17.91 13.46 -3.87
C ASN A 144 -16.55 13.22 -4.47
N ALA A 145 -16.59 12.65 -5.67
CA ALA A 145 -15.50 12.16 -6.47
C ALA A 145 -14.57 13.27 -6.98
N ASP A 146 -14.27 14.27 -6.15
CA ASP A 146 -13.06 15.10 -6.26
C ASP A 146 -11.83 14.33 -5.72
N ASN A 147 -11.86 13.00 -5.88
CA ASN A 147 -11.14 12.02 -5.06
C ASN A 147 -9.64 12.03 -5.31
N LEU A 148 -9.18 12.14 -6.55
CA LEU A 148 -7.74 12.10 -6.83
C LEU A 148 -7.01 13.36 -6.32
N LYS A 149 -7.66 14.53 -6.33
CA LYS A 149 -7.02 15.80 -5.93
C LYS A 149 -6.62 15.82 -4.46
N HIS A 150 -7.40 15.15 -3.60
CA HIS A 150 -7.08 15.06 -2.17
C HIS A 150 -6.09 13.92 -1.91
N HIS A 151 -6.16 12.84 -2.69
CA HIS A 151 -5.24 11.71 -2.56
C HIS A 151 -3.84 11.99 -3.13
N ILE A 152 -3.70 12.92 -4.09
CA ILE A 152 -2.39 13.30 -4.62
C ILE A 152 -1.47 13.88 -3.54
N LEU A 153 -2.03 14.37 -2.43
CA LEU A 153 -1.29 14.82 -1.25
C LEU A 153 -0.48 13.68 -0.59
N ALA A 154 -0.76 12.42 -0.90
CA ALA A 154 0.04 11.29 -0.46
C ALA A 154 1.51 11.39 -0.89
N TRP A 155 1.79 11.90 -2.10
CA TRP A 155 3.16 12.07 -2.59
C TRP A 155 3.92 13.20 -1.87
N PRO A 156 3.38 14.44 -1.76
CA PRO A 156 3.99 15.46 -0.92
C PRO A 156 4.15 15.04 0.55
N ALA A 157 3.18 14.32 1.13
CA ALA A 157 3.29 13.83 2.50
C ALA A 157 4.43 12.81 2.66
N ALA A 158 4.60 11.91 1.68
CA ALA A 158 5.74 10.99 1.65
C ALA A 158 7.08 11.73 1.50
N MET A 159 7.14 12.72 0.61
CA MET A 159 8.32 13.57 0.43
C MET A 159 8.68 14.31 1.72
N LEU A 160 7.67 14.86 2.42
CA LEU A 160 7.88 15.54 3.70
C LEU A 160 8.48 14.59 4.74
N TYR A 161 8.03 13.33 4.77
CA TYR A 161 8.63 12.34 5.66
C TYR A 161 10.06 11.99 5.25
N CYS A 162 10.38 11.86 3.95
CA CYS A 162 11.75 11.64 3.50
C CYS A 162 12.69 12.78 3.94
N VAL A 163 12.22 14.03 3.83
CA VAL A 163 12.94 15.22 4.31
C VAL A 163 13.08 15.17 5.84
N ALA A 164 12.00 14.88 6.56
CA ALA A 164 12.04 14.74 8.01
C ALA A 164 13.02 13.64 8.44
N PHE A 165 13.04 12.51 7.73
CA PHE A 165 13.97 11.42 8.01
C PHE A 165 15.43 11.86 7.83
N ARG A 166 15.74 12.57 6.74
CA ARG A 166 17.10 13.07 6.46
C ARG A 166 17.63 14.02 7.52
N TYR A 167 16.77 14.87 8.08
CA TYR A 167 17.18 15.95 8.99
C TYR A 167 16.94 15.65 10.47
N ALA A 168 15.86 14.95 10.82
CA ALA A 168 15.54 14.63 12.20
C ALA A 168 16.34 13.46 12.75
N PHE A 169 16.79 12.54 11.88
CA PHE A 169 17.62 11.39 12.26
C PHE A 169 19.06 11.50 11.76
N ALA A 170 19.48 12.68 11.26
CA ALA A 170 20.89 12.94 10.96
C ALA A 170 21.74 12.77 12.22
N ARG A 171 22.91 12.17 12.06
CA ARG A 171 23.84 11.94 13.16
C ARG A 171 25.20 12.55 12.85
N ASP A 172 25.76 13.20 13.86
CA ASP A 172 27.11 13.77 13.80
C ASP A 172 28.15 12.87 14.47
N ASP A 173 27.71 11.78 15.13
CA ASP A 173 28.56 10.86 15.90
C ASP A 173 29.31 9.84 15.03
N GLY A 174 28.97 9.73 13.74
CA GLY A 174 29.57 8.77 12.81
C GLY A 174 29.20 7.31 13.05
N MET A 175 28.35 7.02 14.05
CA MET A 175 28.04 5.66 14.49
C MET A 175 26.72 5.15 13.89
N PRO A 176 26.66 3.88 13.45
CA PRO A 176 25.44 3.32 12.88
C PRO A 176 24.34 3.13 13.94
N SER A 177 23.08 3.36 13.54
CA SER A 177 21.90 3.12 14.36
C SER A 177 21.40 1.69 14.21
N GLN A 178 21.21 1.00 15.33
CA GLN A 178 20.52 -0.30 15.35
C GLN A 178 19.00 -0.16 15.09
N HIS A 179 18.44 1.03 15.29
CA HIS A 179 17.00 1.29 15.13
C HIS A 179 16.64 1.93 13.79
N ILE A 180 17.55 1.93 12.80
CA ILE A 180 17.32 2.65 11.55
C ILE A 180 16.10 2.16 10.78
N LEU A 181 15.87 0.85 10.76
CA LEU A 181 14.72 0.24 10.10
C LEU A 181 13.40 0.60 10.78
N LEU A 182 13.42 0.81 12.11
CA LEU A 182 12.24 1.31 12.84
C LEU A 182 11.87 2.70 12.33
N TYR A 183 12.84 3.59 12.15
CA TYR A 183 12.62 4.94 11.63
C TYR A 183 12.19 4.93 10.17
N LEU A 184 12.72 4.02 9.36
CA LEU A 184 12.34 3.88 7.96
C LEU A 184 10.85 3.51 7.80
N HIS A 185 10.37 2.53 8.57
CA HIS A 185 8.99 2.05 8.51
C HIS A 185 8.03 2.75 9.49
N LEU A 186 8.49 3.76 10.23
CA LEU A 186 7.70 4.46 11.25
C LEU A 186 6.33 4.96 10.75
N PRO A 187 6.20 5.56 9.55
CA PRO A 187 4.89 5.98 9.06
C PRO A 187 3.93 4.81 8.89
N ALA A 188 4.41 3.66 8.43
CA ALA A 188 3.59 2.46 8.28
C ALA A 188 3.10 1.95 9.63
N TYR A 189 3.95 1.97 10.66
CA TYR A 189 3.56 1.60 12.03
C TYR A 189 2.51 2.56 12.60
N ILE A 190 2.68 3.87 12.43
CA ILE A 190 1.69 4.85 12.88
C ILE A 190 0.34 4.64 12.17
N VAL A 191 0.36 4.47 10.84
CA VAL A 191 -0.85 4.26 10.04
C VAL A 191 -1.53 2.94 10.40
N SER A 192 -0.78 1.85 10.58
CA SER A 192 -1.33 0.54 10.91
C SER A 192 -1.99 0.48 12.29
N VAL A 193 -1.60 1.34 13.24
CA VAL A 193 -2.30 1.52 14.53
C VAL A 193 -3.50 2.45 14.38
N TYR A 194 -3.34 3.56 13.66
CA TYR A 194 -4.38 4.57 13.49
C TYR A 194 -5.63 4.02 12.76
N VAL A 195 -5.44 3.35 11.62
CA VAL A 195 -6.52 2.85 10.76
C VAL A 195 -7.51 1.95 11.50
N PRO A 196 -7.10 0.85 12.19
CA PRO A 196 -8.05 -0.02 12.88
C PRO A 196 -8.77 0.70 14.02
N MET A 197 -8.08 1.56 14.78
CA MET A 197 -8.69 2.33 15.87
C MET A 197 -9.79 3.26 15.32
N ALA A 198 -9.46 4.04 14.29
CA ALA A 198 -10.40 4.96 13.65
C ALA A 198 -11.57 4.21 12.98
N LEU A 199 -11.29 3.07 12.34
CA LEU A 199 -12.30 2.24 11.70
C LEU A 199 -13.28 1.64 12.71
N VAL A 200 -12.81 1.17 13.86
CA VAL A 200 -13.67 0.67 14.95
C VAL A 200 -14.59 1.78 15.47
N MET A 201 -14.06 2.98 15.68
CA MET A 201 -14.84 4.14 16.12
C MET A 201 -15.90 4.53 15.07
N ALA A 202 -15.50 4.64 13.81
CA ALA A 202 -16.39 4.97 12.71
C ALA A 202 -17.48 3.91 12.51
N TRP A 203 -17.13 2.63 12.63
CA TRP A 203 -18.08 1.51 12.53
C TRP A 203 -19.10 1.51 13.67
N ARG A 204 -18.67 1.77 14.91
CA ARG A 204 -19.57 1.92 16.07
C ARG A 204 -20.55 3.07 15.88
N LYS A 205 -20.08 4.19 15.34
CA LYS A 205 -20.92 5.35 15.02
C LYS A 205 -21.89 5.04 13.89
N SER A 206 -21.41 4.39 12.82
CA SER A 206 -22.20 3.99 11.67
C SER A 206 -23.41 3.17 12.12
N ARG A 207 -23.24 2.13 12.96
CA ARG A 207 -24.33 1.25 13.44
C ARG A 207 -25.53 1.96 14.08
N ARG A 208 -25.38 3.24 14.47
CA ARG A 208 -26.45 4.05 15.06
C ARG A 208 -27.30 4.79 14.02
N LEU A 209 -26.90 4.82 12.75
CA LEU A 209 -27.55 5.56 11.66
C LEU A 209 -28.43 4.65 10.78
N GLU A 210 -29.26 5.21 9.90
CA GLU A 210 -30.37 4.52 9.22
C GLU A 210 -30.00 3.36 8.27
N LYS A 211 -30.94 2.41 8.11
CA LYS A 211 -30.79 1.12 7.40
C LYS A 211 -30.44 1.21 5.91
N HIS A 212 -30.82 2.27 5.19
CA HIS A 212 -30.57 2.36 3.74
C HIS A 212 -29.19 2.92 3.39
N ALA A 213 -28.74 3.97 4.07
CA ALA A 213 -27.39 4.51 3.87
C ALA A 213 -26.30 3.48 4.24
N HIS A 214 -26.63 2.57 5.15
CA HIS A 214 -25.79 1.43 5.51
C HIS A 214 -25.44 0.46 4.39
N ARG A 215 -26.31 0.25 3.39
CA ARG A 215 -26.06 -0.76 2.35
C ARG A 215 -24.93 -0.30 1.43
N THR A 216 -24.99 0.94 0.98
CA THR A 216 -24.00 1.58 0.11
C THR A 216 -22.62 1.62 0.78
N THR A 217 -22.54 2.14 2.02
CA THR A 217 -21.27 2.22 2.76
C THR A 217 -20.70 0.83 3.10
N ARG A 218 -21.55 -0.16 3.38
CA ARG A 218 -21.10 -1.52 3.67
C ARG A 218 -20.56 -2.25 2.44
N ASP A 219 -21.16 -2.03 1.28
CA ASP A 219 -20.64 -2.62 0.03
C ASP A 219 -19.30 -1.98 -0.37
N MET A 220 -19.12 -0.68 -0.10
CA MET A 220 -17.82 -0.02 -0.24
C MET A 220 -16.77 -0.54 0.75
N ALA A 221 -17.15 -0.75 2.01
CA ALA A 221 -16.27 -1.33 3.02
C ALA A 221 -15.75 -2.71 2.61
N LYS A 222 -16.59 -3.57 2.02
CA LYS A 222 -16.16 -4.90 1.51
C LYS A 222 -15.12 -4.81 0.39
N LEU A 223 -15.14 -3.72 -0.38
CA LEU A 223 -14.20 -3.48 -1.47
C LEU A 223 -12.84 -2.99 -0.96
N ILE A 224 -12.83 -2.04 -0.02
CA ILE A 224 -11.61 -1.39 0.47
C ILE A 224 -10.91 -2.20 1.57
N LEU A 225 -11.68 -2.82 2.47
CA LEU A 225 -11.14 -3.52 3.64
C LEU A 225 -10.08 -4.60 3.33
N PRO A 226 -10.20 -5.41 2.25
CA PRO A 226 -9.18 -6.40 1.90
C PRO A 226 -7.79 -5.79 1.68
N TYR A 227 -7.72 -4.60 1.05
CA TYR A 227 -6.45 -3.89 0.84
C TYR A 227 -5.85 -3.39 2.15
N LEU A 228 -6.69 -2.86 3.06
CA LEU A 228 -6.24 -2.41 4.38
C LEU A 228 -5.77 -3.57 5.27
N VAL A 229 -6.42 -4.73 5.19
CA VAL A 229 -6.00 -5.94 5.88
C VAL A 229 -4.64 -6.41 5.34
N LEU A 230 -4.47 -6.42 4.02
CA LEU A 230 -3.20 -6.76 3.38
C LEU A 230 -2.06 -5.84 3.83
N PHE A 231 -2.28 -4.52 3.83
CA PHE A 231 -1.34 -3.53 4.35
C PHE A 231 -0.98 -3.79 5.83
N GLY A 232 -1.98 -4.12 6.65
CA GLY A 232 -1.75 -4.47 8.06
C GLY A 232 -0.91 -5.73 8.23
N ILE A 233 -1.16 -6.77 7.42
CA ILE A 233 -0.36 -8.01 7.44
C ILE A 233 1.08 -7.74 7.05
N TYR A 234 1.31 -6.99 5.95
CA TYR A 234 2.64 -6.60 5.50
C TYR A 234 3.38 -5.78 6.58
N THR A 235 2.72 -4.77 7.14
CA THR A 235 3.30 -3.93 8.20
C THR A 235 3.62 -4.73 9.47
N THR A 236 2.81 -5.75 9.80
CA THR A 236 3.10 -6.65 10.93
C THR A 236 4.31 -7.54 10.62
N ALA A 237 4.41 -8.05 9.39
CA ALA A 237 5.54 -8.88 8.97
C ALA A 237 6.86 -8.10 9.01
N THR A 238 6.89 -6.89 8.46
CA THR A 238 8.07 -6.00 8.49
C THR A 238 8.48 -5.66 9.93
N PHE A 239 7.51 -5.42 10.83
CA PHE A 239 7.80 -5.22 12.26
C PHE A 239 8.44 -6.45 12.91
N VAL A 240 7.93 -7.65 12.63
CA VAL A 240 8.52 -8.91 13.12
C VAL A 240 9.93 -9.09 12.57
N MET A 241 10.16 -8.80 11.29
CA MET A 241 11.49 -8.85 10.69
C MET A 241 12.46 -7.87 11.37
N TYR A 242 12.02 -6.66 11.66
CA TYR A 242 12.80 -5.69 12.44
C TYR A 242 13.18 -6.24 13.83
N LEU A 243 12.25 -6.88 14.56
CA LEU A 243 12.56 -7.48 15.85
C LEU A 243 13.60 -8.61 15.75
N LEU A 244 13.52 -9.43 14.69
CA LEU A 244 14.51 -10.48 14.43
C LEU A 244 15.89 -9.90 14.12
N MET A 245 15.95 -8.84 13.29
CA MET A 245 17.20 -8.14 12.98
C MET A 245 17.79 -7.46 14.21
N LEU A 246 16.96 -6.86 15.06
CA LEU A 246 17.39 -6.27 16.33
C LEU A 246 17.98 -7.32 17.28
N SER A 247 17.38 -8.51 17.33
CA SER A 247 17.91 -9.64 18.11
C SER A 247 19.27 -10.11 17.62
N ASN A 248 19.53 -10.02 16.32
CA ASN A 248 20.80 -10.44 15.71
C ASN A 248 21.85 -9.31 15.70
N GLY A 249 21.50 -8.09 16.12
CA GLY A 249 22.40 -6.93 16.17
C GLY A 249 22.71 -6.28 14.81
N HIS A 250 22.47 -6.97 13.70
CA HIS A 250 22.59 -6.45 12.34
C HIS A 250 21.53 -7.03 11.40
N GLU A 251 21.28 -6.35 10.28
CA GLU A 251 20.53 -6.93 9.16
C GLU A 251 21.34 -8.09 8.53
N THR A 252 20.68 -9.13 8.02
CA THR A 252 21.33 -10.24 7.29
C THR A 252 20.80 -10.32 5.86
N THR A 253 21.54 -10.94 4.95
CA THR A 253 21.07 -11.16 3.57
C THR A 253 19.77 -11.94 3.52
N THR A 254 19.61 -12.94 4.40
CA THR A 254 18.38 -13.74 4.51
C THR A 254 17.20 -12.92 5.01
N THR A 255 17.38 -12.13 6.07
CA THR A 255 16.29 -11.30 6.62
C THR A 255 15.87 -10.21 5.64
N ASN A 256 16.81 -9.59 4.95
CA ASN A 256 16.53 -8.64 3.87
C ASN A 256 15.80 -9.29 2.68
N ALA A 257 16.19 -10.50 2.26
CA ALA A 257 15.51 -11.22 1.18
C ALA A 257 14.06 -11.60 1.54
N ILE A 258 13.83 -12.00 2.80
CA ILE A 258 12.48 -12.30 3.31
C ILE A 258 11.63 -11.03 3.37
N ASP A 259 12.20 -9.91 3.82
CA ASP A 259 11.50 -8.62 3.83
C ASP A 259 11.07 -8.19 2.42
N GLN A 260 11.99 -8.29 1.45
CA GLN A 260 11.67 -8.06 0.04
C GLN A 260 10.61 -9.03 -0.49
N LEU A 261 10.62 -10.31 -0.07
CA LEU A 261 9.58 -11.27 -0.44
C LEU A 261 8.22 -10.80 0.04
N PHE A 262 8.09 -10.30 1.27
CA PHE A 262 6.82 -9.75 1.75
C PHE A 262 6.36 -8.54 0.92
N LEU A 263 7.30 -7.67 0.50
CA LEU A 263 7.00 -6.53 -0.36
C LEU A 263 6.53 -6.95 -1.77
N VAL A 264 7.16 -7.97 -2.37
CA VAL A 264 6.73 -8.54 -3.66
C VAL A 264 5.36 -9.20 -3.53
N LEU A 265 5.14 -9.98 -2.45
CA LEU A 265 3.86 -10.63 -2.20
C LEU A 265 2.74 -9.62 -1.98
N GLU A 266 2.97 -8.54 -1.24
CA GLU A 266 2.00 -7.45 -1.09
C GLU A 266 1.63 -6.86 -2.46
N CYS A 267 2.63 -6.52 -3.27
CA CYS A 267 2.44 -5.99 -4.63
C CYS A 267 1.58 -6.92 -5.50
N LEU A 268 1.90 -8.22 -5.51
CA LEU A 268 1.15 -9.23 -6.26
C LEU A 268 -0.27 -9.45 -5.72
N CYS A 269 -0.45 -9.45 -4.40
CA CYS A 269 -1.76 -9.56 -3.79
C CYS A 269 -2.65 -8.35 -4.13
N VAL A 270 -2.11 -7.13 -4.11
CA VAL A 270 -2.82 -5.92 -4.57
C VAL A 270 -3.24 -6.08 -6.03
N PHE A 271 -2.34 -6.55 -6.90
CA PHE A 271 -2.65 -6.80 -8.32
C PHE A 271 -3.76 -7.83 -8.52
N VAL A 272 -3.72 -8.95 -7.79
CA VAL A 272 -4.75 -10.00 -7.87
C VAL A 272 -6.10 -9.48 -7.38
N LEU A 273 -6.12 -8.76 -6.25
CA LEU A 273 -7.33 -8.13 -5.74
C LEU A 273 -7.91 -7.13 -6.73
N PHE A 274 -7.06 -6.30 -7.36
CA PHE A 274 -7.48 -5.38 -8.41
C PHE A 274 -8.09 -6.11 -9.60
N CYS A 275 -7.45 -7.17 -10.09
CA CYS A 275 -7.98 -7.96 -11.21
C CYS A 275 -9.33 -8.62 -10.88
N ARG A 276 -9.51 -9.06 -9.63
CA ARG A 276 -10.78 -9.59 -9.14
C ARG A 276 -11.86 -8.52 -9.12
N ASP A 277 -11.56 -7.35 -8.57
CA ASP A 277 -12.51 -6.26 -8.39
C ASP A 277 -12.89 -5.61 -9.74
N ALA A 278 -11.95 -5.56 -10.69
CA ALA A 278 -12.20 -5.16 -12.08
C ALA A 278 -13.01 -6.19 -12.89
N GLY A 279 -13.27 -7.39 -12.34
CA GLY A 279 -14.01 -8.47 -13.02
C GLY A 279 -13.21 -9.16 -14.14
N ILE A 280 -11.89 -9.00 -14.14
CA ILE A 280 -10.99 -9.55 -15.16
C ILE A 280 -10.85 -11.07 -14.97
N LEU A 281 -10.75 -11.54 -13.72
CA LEU A 281 -10.61 -12.97 -13.41
C LEU A 281 -11.85 -13.79 -13.81
N THR A 282 -13.05 -13.22 -13.70
CA THR A 282 -14.30 -13.86 -14.15
C THR A 282 -14.40 -13.91 -15.67
N PHE A 283 -13.86 -12.92 -16.40
CA PHE A 283 -13.85 -12.90 -17.86
C PHE A 283 -13.00 -14.02 -18.47
N PHE A 284 -11.92 -14.43 -17.79
CA PHE A 284 -11.10 -15.57 -18.22
C PHE A 284 -11.77 -16.92 -17.94
N HIS A 285 -12.67 -16.98 -16.96
CA HIS A 285 -13.39 -18.20 -16.57
C HIS A 285 -14.66 -18.43 -17.42
N ASP A 286 -15.33 -17.37 -17.86
CA ASP A 286 -16.55 -17.44 -18.69
C ASP A 286 -16.27 -17.28 -20.20
N LYS A 287 -15.37 -18.09 -20.75
CA LYS A 287 -15.17 -18.15 -22.21
C LYS A 287 -16.35 -18.79 -22.98
N THR A 288 -17.37 -19.29 -22.29
CA THR A 288 -18.57 -19.92 -22.89
C THR A 288 -19.80 -19.02 -22.99
N SER A 289 -19.80 -17.82 -22.41
CA SER A 289 -20.94 -16.88 -22.49
C SER A 289 -20.48 -15.45 -22.77
N ALA A 290 -19.90 -15.27 -23.96
CA ALA A 290 -19.59 -13.95 -24.49
C ALA A 290 -20.84 -13.27 -25.04
N THR A 291 -21.75 -12.81 -24.17
CA THR A 291 -22.66 -11.70 -24.44
C THR A 291 -23.34 -11.27 -23.13
N THR A 292 -23.19 -9.99 -22.78
CA THR A 292 -23.86 -9.27 -21.67
C THR A 292 -23.47 -9.69 -20.24
N LEU A 293 -22.42 -9.07 -19.69
CA LEU A 293 -22.18 -9.06 -18.24
C LEU A 293 -22.77 -7.78 -17.60
N PRO A 294 -23.63 -7.90 -16.56
CA PRO A 294 -24.34 -6.76 -15.98
C PRO A 294 -23.41 -5.76 -15.27
N VAL A 295 -23.83 -4.50 -15.29
CA VAL A 295 -23.10 -3.27 -14.87
C VAL A 295 -23.23 -2.99 -13.35
N SER A 296 -23.56 -3.98 -12.51
CA SER A 296 -24.08 -3.69 -11.16
C SER A 296 -23.07 -3.71 -10.00
N ARG A 297 -21.77 -3.42 -10.18
CA ARG A 297 -20.82 -3.38 -9.04
C ARG A 297 -19.86 -2.20 -8.95
N THR A 298 -20.05 -1.13 -9.73
CA THR A 298 -19.23 0.10 -9.60
C THR A 298 -20.09 1.29 -9.16
N MET A 299 -19.81 1.88 -8.00
CA MET A 299 -20.51 3.08 -7.47
C MET A 299 -20.13 4.40 -8.14
N SER A 300 -19.56 4.40 -9.35
CA SER A 300 -19.28 5.66 -10.07
C SER A 300 -19.50 5.62 -11.58
N VAL A 301 -20.12 4.56 -12.11
CA VAL A 301 -20.76 4.65 -13.43
C VAL A 301 -22.27 4.66 -13.20
N ALA A 302 -22.73 5.69 -12.50
CA ALA A 302 -24.12 6.11 -12.68
C ALA A 302 -24.26 6.49 -14.15
N HIS A 303 -25.15 5.80 -14.85
CA HIS A 303 -25.72 6.33 -16.08
C HIS A 303 -26.06 7.81 -15.86
N ALA A 304 -25.49 8.69 -16.67
CA ALA A 304 -25.86 10.10 -16.72
C ALA A 304 -27.24 10.32 -17.38
N SER A 305 -28.14 9.35 -17.23
CA SER A 305 -29.52 9.38 -17.69
C SER A 305 -30.34 8.50 -16.74
N ASP A 306 -31.27 9.14 -16.02
CA ASP A 306 -32.39 8.62 -15.22
C ASP A 306 -32.32 8.55 -13.68
N ASP A 307 -31.19 8.27 -13.01
CA ASP A 307 -31.25 8.06 -11.53
C ASP A 307 -31.00 9.30 -10.66
N LYS A 308 -30.68 10.46 -11.24
CA LYS A 308 -30.39 11.69 -10.45
C LYS A 308 -31.66 12.41 -9.97
N LEU A 309 -32.84 11.92 -10.33
CA LEU A 309 -34.13 12.56 -10.01
C LEU A 309 -34.83 11.98 -8.76
N ASP A 310 -34.45 10.79 -8.25
CA ASP A 310 -35.28 10.13 -7.23
C ASP A 310 -34.86 10.40 -5.78
N VAL A 311 -33.57 10.69 -5.52
CA VAL A 311 -33.11 10.96 -4.15
C VAL A 311 -33.71 12.26 -3.60
N SER A 312 -33.86 13.30 -4.44
CA SER A 312 -34.53 14.55 -4.04
C SER A 312 -36.03 14.37 -3.83
N ASN A 313 -36.65 13.44 -4.55
CA ASN A 313 -38.09 13.23 -4.52
C ASN A 313 -38.50 12.37 -3.32
N ASP A 314 -37.66 11.38 -2.99
CA ASP A 314 -37.80 10.59 -1.77
C ASP A 314 -37.51 11.40 -0.51
N LEU A 315 -36.52 12.31 -0.54
CA LEU A 315 -36.31 13.26 0.56
C LEU A 315 -37.52 14.19 0.76
N ARG A 316 -38.14 14.65 -0.35
CA ARG A 316 -39.38 15.46 -0.29
C ARG A 316 -40.55 14.67 0.29
N LYS A 317 -40.70 13.40 -0.08
CA LYS A 317 -41.74 12.52 0.48
C LYS A 317 -41.54 12.27 1.96
N ASP A 318 -40.31 12.00 2.42
CA ASP A 318 -40.05 11.76 3.84
C ASP A 318 -40.23 13.04 4.66
N VAL A 319 -39.77 14.19 4.19
CA VAL A 319 -40.05 15.48 4.85
C VAL A 319 -41.55 15.76 4.92
N MET A 320 -42.32 15.52 3.84
CA MET A 320 -43.78 15.66 3.86
C MET A 320 -44.43 14.73 4.89
N LYS A 321 -43.95 13.49 5.02
CA LYS A 321 -44.50 12.48 5.93
C LYS A 321 -44.26 12.80 7.41
N TYR A 322 -43.12 13.43 7.71
CA TYR A 322 -42.82 13.93 9.07
C TYR A 322 -43.59 15.22 9.38
N THR A 323 -43.74 16.10 8.39
CA THR A 323 -44.48 17.37 8.57
C THR A 323 -45.98 17.10 8.74
N SER A 324 -46.57 16.17 7.97
CA SER A 324 -47.99 15.80 8.08
C SER A 324 -48.34 15.05 9.37
N ARG A 325 -47.37 14.32 9.96
CA ARG A 325 -47.56 13.68 11.28
C ARG A 325 -47.51 14.68 12.44
N SER A 326 -46.72 15.75 12.30
CA SER A 326 -46.64 16.80 13.33
C SER A 326 -47.93 17.62 13.45
N THR A 327 -48.74 17.69 12.38
CA THR A 327 -50.00 18.44 12.36
C THR A 327 -51.18 17.66 12.95
N THR A 328 -51.07 16.35 13.17
CA THR A 328 -52.18 15.53 13.72
C THR A 328 -52.12 15.36 15.24
N THR A 329 -51.13 15.94 15.93
CA THR A 329 -50.97 15.82 17.40
C THR A 329 -51.13 17.16 18.12
N THR A 330 -51.84 18.12 17.51
CA THR A 330 -52.34 19.33 18.16
C THR A 330 -53.76 19.62 17.69
N MET A 331 -54.71 18.80 18.14
CA MET A 331 -56.11 19.19 18.36
C MET A 331 -56.58 18.60 19.66
#